data_AF-A0A6C0BUS0-F1
#
_entry.id   AF-A0A6C0BUS0-F1
#
_cell.length_a   1.000
_cell.length_b   1.000
_cell.length_c   1.000
_cell.angle_alpha   90.00
_cell.angle_beta   90.00
_cell.angle_gamma   90.00
#
_symmetry.space_group_name_H-M   'P 1'
#
loop_
_entity.id
_entity.type
_entity.pdbx_description
1 polymer ?
#
loop_
_entity_poly.entity_id
_entity_poly.type
_entity_poly.pdbx_seq_one_letter_code
_entity_poly.pdbx_strand_id
1 'polypeptide(L)'
;MSIQSVDSAPEYILNFLKDNLEQLNKIYDDGKDSLIQDGLLVCKCSQKENRIDIQFMTDEMFSEIITKESWIPYKESLPKDKKFMFIQDLDLDCVFLINL
;
A
#
# COMPACT_ATOMS: atom_id res chain seq x y z
N MET A 1 1.65 5.10 14.70
CA MET A 1 1.88 5.08 13.25
C MET A 1 1.59 6.45 12.67
N SER A 2 2.57 7.05 12.00
CA SER A 2 2.42 8.31 11.25
C SER A 2 2.44 7.98 9.76
N ILE A 3 1.48 8.49 8.99
CA ILE A 3 1.41 8.32 7.53
C ILE A 3 2.30 9.38 6.89
N GLN A 4 3.31 8.96 6.11
CA GLN A 4 4.21 9.86 5.38
C GLN A 4 3.97 9.81 3.86
N SER A 5 4.27 10.91 3.17
CA SER A 5 4.11 11.08 1.72
C SER A 5 5.25 10.47 0.90
N VAL A 6 4.97 10.10 -0.36
CA VAL A 6 5.83 9.34 -1.29
C VAL A 6 7.29 9.80 -1.34
N ASP A 7 7.55 11.11 -1.32
CA ASP A 7 8.90 11.69 -1.44
C ASP A 7 9.83 11.42 -0.24
N SER A 8 9.32 10.77 0.82
CA SER A 8 10.06 10.43 2.03
C SER A 8 10.31 8.93 2.22
N ALA A 9 9.88 8.10 1.26
CA ALA A 9 10.14 6.66 1.35
C ALA A 9 11.64 6.36 1.18
N PRO A 10 12.21 5.45 2.00
CA PRO A 10 13.60 5.01 1.85
C PRO A 10 13.94 4.47 0.45
N GLU A 11 15.21 4.61 0.07
CA GLU A 11 15.69 4.25 -1.28
C GLU A 11 15.40 2.79 -1.66
N TYR A 12 15.48 1.85 -0.71
CA TYR A 12 15.17 0.44 -1.00
C TYR A 12 13.70 0.22 -1.35
N ILE A 13 12.77 1.00 -0.75
CA ILE A 13 11.34 0.94 -1.09
C ILE A 13 11.14 1.52 -2.50
N LEU A 14 11.78 2.65 -2.80
CA LEU A 14 11.69 3.27 -4.12
C LEU A 14 12.24 2.36 -5.24
N ASN A 15 13.40 1.74 -5.01
CA ASN A 15 14.00 0.79 -5.95
C ASN A 15 13.09 -0.43 -6.12
N PHE A 16 12.56 -0.99 -5.02
CA PHE A 16 11.61 -2.10 -5.09
C PHE A 16 10.39 -1.77 -5.94
N LEU A 17 9.77 -0.61 -5.73
CA LEU A 17 8.60 -0.19 -6.49
C LEU A 17 8.91 -0.03 -7.98
N LYS A 18 10.04 0.63 -8.30
CA LYS A 18 10.46 0.86 -9.67
C LYS A 18 10.72 -0.46 -10.42
N ASP A 19 11.39 -1.40 -9.77
CA ASP A 19 11.77 -2.68 -10.38
C ASP A 19 10.57 -3.63 -10.55
N ASN A 20 9.50 -3.43 -9.76
CA ASN A 20 8.34 -4.33 -9.72
C ASN A 20 7.01 -3.67 -10.16
N LEU A 21 7.05 -2.45 -10.70
CA LEU A 21 5.85 -1.65 -10.99
C LEU A 21 4.82 -2.37 -11.87
N GLU A 22 5.26 -3.09 -12.90
CA GLU A 22 4.37 -3.86 -13.77
C GLU A 22 3.68 -5.01 -13.03
N GLN A 23 4.42 -5.71 -12.17
CA GLN A 23 3.86 -6.80 -11.37
C GLN A 23 2.90 -6.29 -10.31
N LEU A 24 3.22 -5.16 -9.66
CA LEU A 24 2.34 -4.51 -8.70
C LEU A 24 1.02 -4.11 -9.37
N ASN A 25 1.08 -3.46 -10.53
CA ASN A 25 -0.14 -3.13 -11.28
C ASN A 25 -0.97 -4.36 -11.61
N LYS A 26 -0.31 -5.46 -12.02
CA LYS A 26 -0.99 -6.72 -12.29
C LYS A 26 -1.69 -7.30 -11.05
N ILE A 27 -1.03 -7.34 -9.89
CA ILE A 27 -1.64 -7.86 -8.65
C ILE A 27 -2.85 -7.00 -8.25
N TYR A 28 -2.77 -5.68 -8.43
CA TYR A 28 -3.88 -4.78 -8.17
C TYR A 28 -5.07 -5.07 -9.08
N ASP A 29 -4.82 -5.14 -10.40
CA ASP A 29 -5.87 -5.36 -11.40
C ASP A 29 -6.51 -6.75 -11.23
N ASP A 30 -5.69 -7.79 -11.08
CA ASP A 30 -6.16 -9.16 -10.82
C ASP A 30 -7.00 -9.25 -9.53
N GLY A 31 -6.59 -8.56 -8.47
CA GLY A 31 -7.31 -8.52 -7.20
C GLY A 31 -8.65 -7.80 -7.28
N LYS A 32 -8.67 -6.64 -7.96
CA LYS A 32 -9.89 -5.86 -8.21
C LYS A 32 -10.89 -6.63 -9.06
N ASP A 33 -10.43 -7.28 -10.12
CA ASP A 33 -11.27 -8.06 -11.03
C ASP A 33 -11.81 -9.33 -10.36
N SER A 34 -10.98 -10.00 -9.54
CA SER A 34 -11.37 -11.24 -8.85
C SER A 34 -12.40 -11.01 -7.74
N LEU A 35 -12.31 -9.89 -7.03
CA LEU A 35 -13.16 -9.61 -5.86
C LEU A 35 -14.34 -8.69 -6.20
N ILE A 36 -14.35 -8.07 -7.39
CA ILE A 36 -15.36 -7.09 -7.85
C ILE A 36 -15.60 -6.02 -6.77
N GLN A 37 -14.52 -5.60 -6.11
CA GLN A 37 -14.53 -4.64 -5.02
C GLN A 37 -13.33 -3.70 -5.13
N ASP A 38 -13.53 -2.45 -4.71
CA ASP A 38 -12.41 -1.53 -4.55
C ASP A 38 -11.55 -1.92 -3.34
N GLY A 39 -10.27 -1.62 -3.48
CA GLY A 39 -9.26 -1.94 -2.50
C GLY A 39 -7.94 -1.27 -2.82
N LEU A 40 -6.91 -1.71 -2.12
CA LEU A 40 -5.55 -1.22 -2.29
C LEU A 40 -4.55 -2.35 -2.17
N LEU A 41 -3.35 -2.12 -2.69
CA LEU A 41 -2.20 -2.96 -2.38
C LEU A 41 -1.66 -2.61 -1.02
N VAL A 42 -1.43 -3.63 -0.21
CA VAL A 42 -0.75 -3.51 1.08
C VAL A 42 0.57 -4.25 0.99
N CYS A 43 1.64 -3.54 1.32
CA CYS A 43 2.97 -4.09 1.44
C CYS A 43 3.43 -4.01 2.89
N LYS A 44 4.01 -5.10 3.38
CA LYS A 44 4.75 -5.13 4.63
C LYS A 44 6.19 -5.47 4.31
N CYS A 45 7.12 -4.60 4.66
CA CYS A 45 8.54 -4.80 4.40
C CYS A 45 9.40 -4.71 5.65
N SER A 46 10.49 -5.47 5.65
CA SER A 46 11.61 -5.36 6.57
C SER A 46 12.90 -5.58 5.78
N GLN A 47 13.77 -4.59 5.79
CA GLN A 47 15.13 -4.70 5.26
C GLN A 47 15.97 -5.63 6.14
N LYS A 48 15.81 -5.59 7.46
CA LYS A 48 16.55 -6.45 8.41
C LYS A 48 16.25 -7.93 8.18
N GLU A 49 15.00 -8.28 7.92
CA GLU A 49 14.58 -9.65 7.65
C GLU A 49 14.64 -10.03 6.16
N ASN A 50 15.01 -9.09 5.28
CA ASN A 50 14.95 -9.25 3.82
C ASN A 50 13.59 -9.79 3.35
N ARG A 51 12.52 -9.20 3.88
CA ARG A 51 11.15 -9.67 3.70
C ARG A 51 10.30 -8.58 3.08
N ILE A 52 9.56 -8.94 2.04
CA ILE A 52 8.56 -8.09 1.40
C ILE A 52 7.33 -8.95 1.12
N ASP A 53 6.23 -8.65 1.78
CA ASP A 53 4.94 -9.28 1.53
C ASP A 53 4.00 -8.28 0.87
N ILE A 54 3.41 -8.67 -0.26
CA ILE A 54 2.44 -7.84 -1.00
C ILE A 54 1.14 -8.61 -1.12
N GLN A 55 0.04 -7.92 -0.85
CA GLN A 55 -1.29 -8.46 -1.07
C GLN A 55 -2.26 -7.35 -1.45
N PHE A 56 -3.24 -7.70 -2.29
CA PHE A 56 -4.43 -6.88 -2.45
C PHE A 56 -5.35 -7.07 -1.24
N MET A 57 -5.85 -5.97 -0.69
CA MET A 57 -6.86 -5.99 0.36
C MET A 57 -8.04 -5.13 -0.06
N THR A 58 -9.25 -5.64 0.17
CA THR A 58 -10.47 -4.84 0.06
C THR A 58 -10.52 -3.80 1.18
N ASP A 59 -11.34 -2.78 1.02
CA ASP A 59 -11.55 -1.79 2.08
C ASP A 59 -12.00 -2.42 3.40
N GLU A 60 -12.81 -3.48 3.35
CA GLU A 60 -13.27 -4.20 4.53
C GLU A 60 -12.11 -4.85 5.27
N MET A 61 -11.23 -5.56 4.56
CA MET A 61 -10.06 -6.22 5.14
C MET A 61 -9.06 -5.20 5.68
N PHE A 62 -8.80 -4.14 4.92
CA PHE A 62 -7.84 -3.10 5.32
C PHE A 62 -8.29 -2.37 6.59
N SER A 63 -9.60 -2.19 6.74
CA SER A 63 -10.22 -1.58 7.90
C SER A 63 -10.09 -2.39 9.20
N GLU A 64 -9.68 -3.66 9.14
CA GLU A 64 -9.33 -4.45 10.33
C GLU A 64 -7.89 -4.18 10.79
N ILE A 65 -7.05 -3.65 9.89
CA ILE A 65 -5.62 -3.39 10.12
C ILE A 65 -5.38 -1.94 10.52
N ILE A 66 -6.08 -1.01 9.86
CA ILE A 66 -6.14 0.40 10.27
C ILE A 66 -7.51 0.72 10.83
N THR A 67 -7.54 1.56 11.86
CA THR A 67 -8.78 2.12 12.40
C THR A 67 -9.61 2.79 11.29
N LYS A 68 -10.82 2.26 11.02
CA LYS A 68 -11.77 2.79 10.01
C LYS A 68 -11.92 4.31 10.06
N GLU A 69 -11.96 4.87 11.27
CA GLU A 69 -12.10 6.31 11.53
C GLU A 69 -10.95 7.15 10.96
N SER A 70 -9.76 6.57 10.78
CA SER A 70 -8.61 7.24 10.15
C SER A 70 -8.51 6.95 8.66
N TRP A 71 -8.87 5.74 8.21
CA TRP A 71 -8.75 5.36 6.79
C TRP A 71 -9.82 5.97 5.91
N ILE A 72 -11.11 5.86 6.28
CA ILE A 72 -12.21 6.25 5.40
C ILE A 72 -12.13 7.73 5.00
N PRO A 73 -12.00 8.69 5.95
CA PRO A 73 -11.89 10.10 5.59
C PRO A 73 -10.64 10.40 4.76
N TYR A 74 -9.55 9.70 5.04
CA TYR A 74 -8.31 9.85 4.30
C TYR A 74 -8.44 9.33 2.86
N LYS A 75 -9.05 8.16 2.66
CA LYS A 75 -9.35 7.61 1.33
C LYS A 75 -10.22 8.55 0.51
N GLU A 76 -11.23 9.18 1.12
CA GLU A 76 -12.08 10.16 0.43
C GLU A 76 -11.31 11.42 0.00
N SER A 77 -10.22 11.75 0.69
CA SER A 77 -9.33 12.85 0.30
C SER A 77 -8.39 12.50 -0.86
N LEU A 78 -8.25 11.21 -1.19
CA LEU A 78 -7.39 10.76 -2.28
C LEU A 78 -8.09 10.89 -3.64
N PRO A 79 -7.35 11.23 -4.71
CA PRO A 79 -7.86 11.20 -6.08
C PRO A 79 -8.42 9.81 -6.46
N LYS A 80 -9.67 9.75 -6.92
CA LYS A 80 -10.37 8.48 -7.23
C LYS A 80 -9.86 7.78 -8.49
N ASP A 81 -9.13 8.49 -9.33
CA ASP A 81 -8.54 8.01 -10.58
C ASP A 81 -7.13 7.41 -10.40
N LYS A 82 -6.63 7.37 -9.16
CA LYS A 82 -5.27 6.94 -8.83
C LYS A 82 -5.24 5.60 -8.11
N LYS A 83 -4.22 4.79 -8.41
CA LYS A 83 -3.96 3.51 -7.75
C LYS A 83 -3.04 3.77 -6.57
N PHE A 84 -3.45 3.37 -5.38
CA PHE A 84 -2.64 3.56 -4.17
C PHE A 84 -2.14 2.24 -3.61
N MET A 85 -0.92 2.30 -3.08
CA MET A 85 -0.25 1.26 -2.34
C MET A 85 0.11 1.77 -0.96
N PHE A 86 -0.24 0.98 0.04
CA PHE A 86 0.07 1.23 1.44
C PHE A 86 1.26 0.37 1.83
N ILE A 87 2.35 0.98 2.29
CA ILE A 87 3.59 0.28 2.64
C ILE A 87 3.85 0.49 4.12
N GLN A 88 3.79 -0.59 4.89
CA GLN A 88 4.19 -0.63 6.28
C GLN A 88 5.63 -1.12 6.37
N ASP A 89 6.52 -0.25 6.83
CA ASP A 89 7.88 -0.62 7.12
C ASP A 89 8.02 -1.02 8.59
N LEU A 90 8.36 -2.30 8.81
CA LEU A 90 8.46 -2.89 10.13
C LEU A 90 9.75 -2.47 10.86
N ASP A 91 10.80 -2.10 10.13
CA ASP A 91 12.07 -1.70 10.72
C ASP A 91 12.05 -0.25 11.23
N LEU A 92 11.30 0.60 10.53
CA LEU A 92 11.14 2.02 10.82
C LEU A 92 9.87 2.34 11.64
N ASP A 93 9.01 1.34 11.87
CA ASP A 93 7.69 1.49 12.51
C ASP A 93 6.87 2.64 11.89
N CYS A 94 6.86 2.68 10.56
CA CYS A 94 6.23 3.76 9.82
C CYS A 94 5.45 3.26 8.61
N VAL A 95 4.65 4.16 8.05
CA VAL A 95 3.73 3.86 6.96
C VAL A 95 3.91 4.90 5.86
N PHE A 96 3.98 4.41 4.63
CA PHE A 96 3.98 5.22 3.42
C PHE A 96 2.73 4.93 2.61
N LEU A 97 2.10 5.97 2.07
CA LEU A 97 1.09 5.83 1.03
C LEU A 97 1.69 6.30 -0.29
N ILE A 98 1.69 5.42 -1.29
CA ILE A 98 2.33 5.65 -2.58
C ILE A 98 1.33 5.51 -3.72
N ASN A 99 1.39 6.44 -4.67
CA ASN A 99 0.64 6.34 -5.92
C ASN A 99 1.46 5.47 -6.90
N LEU A 100 0.81 4.46 -7.48
CA LEU A 100 1.37 3.58 -8.50
C LEU A 100 1.21 4.16 -9.91
#